data_AF-A0A9E6K2L3-F1
#
_entry.id   AF-A0A9E6K2L3-F1
#
_cell.length_a   1.000
_cell.length_b   1.000
_cell.length_c   1.000
_cell.angle_alpha   90.00
_cell.angle_beta   90.00
_cell.angle_gamma   90.00
#
_symmetry.space_group_name_H-M   'P 1'
#
loop_
_entity.id
_entity.type
_entity.pdbx_description
1 polymer ?
#
loop_
_entity_poly.entity_id
_entity_poly.type
_entity_poly.pdbx_seq_one_letter_code
_entity_poly.pdbx_strand_id
1 'polypeptide(L)'
;AAIENLILSFILGRYFGIAGIIFATAVSRLTTYFWYEPRILFKEHLKQSSFRFYRSILINAFLTLCLILVLQVVLKPYVIDSWGKLVVKTGVIVVITLSSIFVIYHKNQQYQLVINRIKALLVRA
;
A
#
# COMPACT_ATOMS: atom_id res chain seq x y z
N ALA A 1 0.48 15.18 17.00
CA ALA A 1 -0.92 14.92 17.37
C ALA A 1 -1.71 16.17 17.79
N ALA A 2 -1.52 16.78 18.97
CA ALA A 2 -2.49 17.77 19.50
C ALA A 2 -2.79 18.98 18.58
N ILE A 3 -1.77 19.64 18.02
CA ILE A 3 -1.94 20.78 17.10
C ILE A 3 -2.62 20.33 15.79
N GLU A 4 -2.18 19.20 15.25
CA GLU A 4 -2.75 18.62 14.02
C GLU A 4 -4.22 18.23 14.21
N ASN A 5 -4.56 17.63 15.35
CA ASN A 5 -5.94 17.28 15.71
C ASN A 5 -6.83 18.53 15.81
N LEU A 6 -6.32 19.64 16.35
CA LEU A 6 -7.06 20.90 16.43
C LEU A 6 -7.38 21.46 15.04
N ILE A 7 -6.38 21.49 14.15
CA ILE A 7 -6.54 21.95 12.77
C ILE A 7 -7.54 21.05 12.02
N LEU A 8 -7.36 19.72 12.13
CA LEU A 8 -8.24 18.74 11.51
C LEU A 8 -9.67 18.83 12.05
N SER A 9 -9.84 19.05 13.36
CA SER A 9 -11.16 19.21 13.98
C SER A 9 -11.89 20.43 13.45
N PHE A 10 -11.19 21.54 13.20
CA PHE A 10 -11.79 22.73 12.58
C PHE A 10 -12.23 22.46 11.14
N ILE A 11 -11.36 21.83 10.33
CA ILE A 11 -11.64 21.53 8.92
C ILE A 11 -12.77 20.48 8.80
N LEU A 12 -12.56 19.30 9.37
CA LEU A 12 -13.53 18.20 9.31
C LEU A 12 -14.83 18.53 10.04
N GLY A 13 -14.77 19.30 11.13
CA GLY A 13 -15.96 19.78 11.83
C GLY A 13 -16.81 20.70 10.96
N ARG A 14 -16.20 21.51 10.09
CA ARG A 14 -16.93 22.35 9.14
C ARG A 14 -17.64 21.55 8.04
N TYR A 15 -17.05 20.44 7.58
CA TYR A 15 -17.63 19.63 6.49
C TYR A 15 -18.56 18.50 6.98
N PHE A 16 -18.25 17.89 8.12
CA PHE A 16 -18.91 16.68 8.64
C PHE A 16 -19.53 16.88 10.04
N GLY A 17 -19.54 18.10 10.58
CA GLY A 17 -20.10 18.39 11.90
C GLY A 17 -19.37 17.65 13.04
N ILE A 18 -20.12 17.22 14.05
CA ILE A 18 -19.58 16.54 15.24
C ILE A 18 -18.83 15.25 14.87
N ALA A 19 -19.31 14.51 13.86
CA ALA A 19 -18.63 13.31 13.37
C ALA A 19 -17.22 13.63 12.85
N GLY A 20 -17.04 14.76 12.17
CA GLY A 20 -15.75 15.24 11.70
C GLY A 20 -14.77 15.55 12.83
N ILE A 21 -15.25 16.12 13.94
CA ILE A 21 -14.43 16.41 15.12
C ILE A 21 -13.94 15.13 15.78
N ILE A 22 -14.81 14.13 15.92
CA ILE A 22 -14.44 12.81 16.47
C ILE A 22 -13.42 12.13 15.54
N PHE A 23 -13.65 12.21 14.22
CA PHE A 23 -12.79 11.61 13.21
C PHE A 23 -11.41 12.27 13.15
N ALA A 24 -11.31 13.58 13.39
CA ALA A 24 -10.04 14.31 13.40
C ALA A 24 -9.02 13.72 14.39
N THR A 25 -9.49 13.18 15.52
CA THR A 25 -8.60 12.53 16.50
C THR A 25 -8.00 11.25 15.94
N ALA A 26 -8.79 10.44 15.24
CA ALA A 26 -8.30 9.21 14.60
C ALA A 26 -7.30 9.53 13.48
N VAL A 27 -7.63 10.51 12.62
CA VAL A 27 -6.75 10.94 11.54
C VAL A 27 -5.44 11.48 12.10
N SER A 28 -5.47 12.41 13.06
CA SER A 28 -4.25 12.99 13.62
C SER A 28 -3.34 11.94 14.28
N ARG A 29 -3.92 10.93 14.96
CA ARG A 29 -3.14 9.82 15.50
C ARG A 29 -2.50 9.01 14.38
N LEU A 30 -3.26 8.63 13.36
CA LEU A 30 -2.75 7.87 12.21
C LEU A 30 -1.63 8.61 11.49
N THR A 31 -1.81 9.91 11.19
CA THR A 31 -0.74 10.70 10.57
C THR A 31 0.47 10.73 11.49
N THR A 32 0.28 11.07 12.79
CA THR A 32 1.33 11.07 13.83
C THR A 32 2.12 9.75 13.86
N TYR A 33 1.48 8.60 13.75
CA TYR A 33 2.19 7.31 13.69
C TYR A 33 2.97 7.14 12.38
N PHE A 34 2.35 7.45 11.24
CA PHE A 34 2.89 7.14 9.92
C PHE A 34 4.27 7.73 9.64
N TRP A 35 4.55 8.94 10.14
CA TRP A 35 5.87 9.59 10.03
C TRP A 35 6.80 9.41 11.24
N TYR A 36 6.26 9.25 12.46
CA TYR A 36 7.04 9.22 13.70
C TYR A 36 7.64 7.83 13.93
N GLU A 37 6.84 6.79 13.77
CA GLU A 37 7.23 5.41 14.04
C GLU A 37 8.34 4.91 13.12
N PRO A 38 8.31 5.12 11.78
CA PRO A 38 9.42 4.72 10.91
C PRO A 38 10.66 5.56 11.17
N ARG A 39 10.50 6.84 11.52
CA ARG A 39 11.66 7.70 11.79
C ARG A 39 12.41 7.23 13.02
N ILE A 40 11.72 6.86 14.10
CA ILE A 40 12.35 6.30 15.31
C ILE A 40 12.91 4.92 15.05
N LEU A 41 12.12 4.02 14.43
CA LEU A 41 12.56 2.66 14.18
C LEU A 41 13.84 2.60 13.32
N PHE A 42 13.87 3.37 12.23
CA PHE A 42 15.03 3.37 11.33
C PHE A 42 16.23 4.11 11.91
N LYS A 43 16.02 5.22 12.64
CA LYS A 43 17.10 6.04 13.19
C LYS A 43 17.69 5.43 14.47
N GLU A 44 16.85 4.99 15.40
CA GLU A 44 17.29 4.57 16.74
C GLU A 44 17.58 3.07 16.81
N HIS A 45 16.74 2.22 16.21
CA HIS A 45 16.93 0.76 16.30
C HIS A 45 17.79 0.19 15.16
N LEU A 46 17.59 0.65 13.92
CA LEU A 46 18.29 0.12 12.74
C LEU A 46 19.56 0.91 12.36
N LYS A 47 19.77 2.12 12.92
CA LYS A 47 20.84 3.07 12.55
C LYS A 47 20.99 3.26 11.02
N GLN A 48 19.90 3.12 10.27
CA GLN A 48 19.87 3.22 8.82
C GLN A 48 19.01 4.39 8.38
N SER A 49 19.28 4.91 7.19
CA SER A 49 18.50 6.03 6.64
C SER A 49 17.03 5.63 6.43
N SER A 50 16.12 6.29 7.14
CA SER A 50 14.66 6.17 6.98
C SER A 50 14.21 6.45 5.55
N PHE A 51 15.01 7.18 4.76
CA PHE A 51 14.74 7.49 3.36
C PHE A 51 14.60 6.24 2.48
N ARG A 52 15.34 5.17 2.77
CA ARG A 52 15.24 3.92 2.00
C ARG A 52 13.86 3.26 2.16
N PHE A 53 13.27 3.36 3.34
CA PHE A 53 11.94 2.83 3.64
C PHE A 53 10.84 3.63 2.93
N TYR A 54 10.83 4.96 3.11
CA TYR A 54 9.86 5.83 2.41
C TYR A 54 10.00 5.72 0.90
N ARG A 55 11.23 5.64 0.38
CA ARG A 55 11.47 5.42 -1.05
C ARG A 55 10.85 4.10 -1.53
N SER A 56 10.98 3.02 -0.76
CA SER A 56 10.39 1.73 -1.12
C SER A 56 8.86 1.78 -1.12
N ILE A 57 8.26 2.45 -0.12
CA ILE A 57 6.81 2.68 -0.08
C ILE A 57 6.35 3.51 -1.29
N LEU A 58 7.03 4.61 -1.60
CA LEU A 58 6.67 5.48 -2.72
C LEU A 58 6.80 4.76 -4.06
N ILE A 59 7.86 3.98 -4.27
CA ILE A 59 8.02 3.17 -5.48
C ILE A 59 6.88 2.14 -5.60
N ASN A 60 6.55 1.43 -4.52
CA ASN A 60 5.46 0.45 -4.53
C ASN A 60 4.09 1.10 -4.76
N ALA A 61 3.84 2.26 -4.16
CA ALA A 61 2.62 3.04 -4.38
C ALA A 61 2.53 3.51 -5.84
N PHE A 62 3.62 4.03 -6.40
CA PHE A 62 3.69 4.44 -7.80
C PHE A 62 3.47 3.26 -8.76
N LEU A 63 4.12 2.12 -8.53
CA LEU A 63 3.92 0.90 -9.32
C LEU A 63 2.46 0.43 -9.27
N THR A 64 1.84 0.47 -8.09
CA THR A 64 0.43 0.12 -7.91
C THR A 64 -0.49 1.07 -8.68
N LEU A 65 -0.22 2.37 -8.63
CA LEU A 65 -0.96 3.37 -9.39
C LEU A 65 -0.83 3.14 -10.90
N CYS A 66 0.38 2.92 -11.40
CA CYS A 66 0.61 2.57 -12.81
C CYS A 66 -0.17 1.32 -13.22
N LEU A 67 -0.16 0.27 -12.38
CA LEU A 67 -0.91 -0.95 -12.65
C LEU A 67 -2.42 -0.69 -12.76
N ILE A 68 -2.98 0.11 -11.85
CA ILE A 68 -4.40 0.51 -11.89
C ILE A 68 -4.71 1.25 -13.19
N LEU A 69 -3.88 2.22 -13.58
CA LEU A 69 -4.08 2.99 -14.82
C LEU A 69 -4.02 2.10 -16.06
N VAL A 70 -3.06 1.18 -16.12
CA VAL A 70 -2.94 0.21 -17.22
C VAL A 70 -4.18 -0.68 -17.29
N LEU A 71 -4.60 -1.25 -16.15
CA LEU A 71 -5.81 -2.08 -16.07
C LEU A 71 -7.05 -1.30 -16.53
N GLN A 72 -7.18 -0.03 -16.12
CA GLN A 72 -8.29 0.81 -16.54
C GLN A 72 -8.30 1.02 -18.06
N VAL A 73 -7.15 1.33 -18.67
CA VAL A 73 -7.05 1.53 -20.13
C VAL A 73 -7.32 0.23 -20.89
N VAL A 74 -6.71 -0.88 -20.47
CA VAL A 74 -6.83 -2.19 -21.14
C VAL A 74 -8.25 -2.73 -21.05
N LEU A 75 -8.94 -2.50 -19.94
CA LEU A 75 -10.28 -3.04 -19.68
C LEU A 75 -11.41 -2.05 -19.98
N LYS A 76 -11.09 -0.80 -20.35
CA LYS A 76 -12.05 0.21 -20.81
C LYS A 76 -12.95 -0.27 -21.96
N PRO A 77 -12.45 -0.94 -23.02
CA PRO A 77 -13.31 -1.41 -24.11
C PRO A 77 -14.20 -2.60 -23.71
N TYR A 78 -13.95 -3.23 -22.55
CA TYR A 78 -14.73 -4.37 -22.06
C TYR A 78 -15.94 -3.90 -21.25
N VAL A 79 -17.04 -3.61 -21.96
CA VAL A 79 -18.36 -3.34 -21.37
C VAL A 79 -18.96 -4.65 -20.87
N ILE A 80 -19.44 -4.63 -19.63
CA ILE A 80 -20.00 -5.82 -18.96
C ILE A 80 -21.49 -5.89 -19.30
N ASP A 81 -21.85 -6.72 -20.28
CA ASP A 81 -23.25 -6.94 -20.66
C ASP A 81 -23.82 -8.27 -20.13
N SER A 82 -22.99 -9.10 -19.51
CA SER A 82 -23.37 -10.44 -19.06
C SER A 82 -22.50 -10.92 -17.90
N TRP A 83 -23.05 -11.78 -17.04
CA TRP A 83 -22.34 -12.40 -15.92
C TRP A 83 -21.05 -13.12 -16.36
N GLY A 84 -21.05 -13.77 -17.52
CA GLY A 84 -19.84 -14.40 -18.08
C GLY A 84 -18.72 -13.40 -18.39
N LYS A 85 -19.05 -12.24 -18.97
CA LYS A 85 -18.06 -11.17 -19.23
C LYS A 85 -17.49 -10.60 -17.94
N LEU A 86 -18.27 -10.56 -16.86
CA LEU A 86 -17.80 -10.14 -15.54
C LEU A 86 -16.75 -11.13 -15.00
N VAL A 87 -17.05 -12.43 -15.02
CA VAL A 87 -16.11 -13.47 -14.55
C VAL A 87 -14.80 -13.43 -15.34
N VAL A 88 -14.87 -13.32 -16.66
CA VAL A 88 -13.67 -13.21 -17.52
C VAL A 88 -12.87 -11.95 -17.20
N LYS A 89 -13.54 -10.79 -17.08
CA LYS A 89 -12.87 -9.52 -16.74
C LYS A 89 -12.16 -9.61 -15.39
N THR A 90 -12.82 -10.18 -14.37
CA THR A 90 -12.21 -10.40 -13.05
C THR A 90 -11.03 -11.35 -13.12
N GLY A 91 -11.15 -12.47 -13.85
CA GLY A 91 -10.05 -13.41 -14.05
C GLY A 91 -8.83 -12.74 -14.69
N VAL A 92 -9.05 -11.94 -15.73
CA VAL A 92 -7.97 -11.17 -16.40
C VAL A 92 -7.30 -10.19 -15.43
N ILE A 93 -8.07 -9.46 -14.62
CA ILE A 93 -7.52 -8.55 -13.60
C ILE A 93 -6.62 -9.31 -12.61
N VAL A 94 -7.09 -10.45 -12.12
CA VAL A 94 -6.34 -11.28 -11.15
C VAL A 94 -5.04 -11.78 -11.77
N VAL A 95 -5.08 -12.32 -12.99
CA VAL A 95 -3.90 -12.84 -13.68
C VAL A 95 -2.88 -11.73 -13.93
N ILE A 96 -3.31 -10.56 -14.43
CA ILE A 96 -2.42 -9.42 -14.68
C ILE A 96 -1.81 -8.94 -13.36
N THR A 97 -2.60 -8.80 -12.30
CA THR A 97 -2.12 -8.32 -10.99
C THR A 97 -1.09 -9.29 -10.39
N LEU A 98 -1.38 -10.59 -10.40
CA LEU A 98 -0.45 -11.62 -9.90
C LEU A 98 0.85 -11.65 -10.71
N SER A 99 0.75 -11.58 -12.04
CA SER A 99 1.92 -11.56 -12.93
C SER A 99 2.79 -10.31 -12.68
N SER A 100 2.15 -9.16 -12.49
CA SER A 100 2.84 -7.89 -12.22
C SER A 100 3.59 -7.94 -10.88
N ILE A 101 2.94 -8.43 -9.83
CA ILE A 101 3.58 -8.64 -8.52
C ILE A 101 4.74 -9.62 -8.66
N PHE A 102 4.55 -10.74 -9.35
CA PHE A 102 5.61 -11.72 -9.56
C PHE A 102 6.83 -11.09 -10.25
N VAL A 103 6.65 -10.37 -11.36
CA VAL A 103 7.75 -9.72 -12.09
C VAL A 103 8.50 -8.70 -11.22
N ILE A 104 7.76 -7.84 -10.51
CA ILE A 104 8.32 -6.78 -9.65
C ILE A 104 9.13 -7.38 -8.50
N TYR A 105 8.63 -8.44 -7.86
CA TYR A 105 9.20 -8.95 -6.62
C TYR A 105 10.16 -10.13 -6.80
N HIS A 106 10.19 -10.84 -7.94
CA HIS A 106 11.09 -11.99 -8.09
C HIS A 106 12.59 -11.62 -8.02
N LYS A 107 12.97 -10.40 -8.43
CA LYS A 107 14.35 -9.89 -8.33
C LYS A 107 14.65 -9.26 -6.98
N ASN A 108 13.66 -9.10 -6.11
CA ASN A 108 13.90 -8.46 -4.82
C ASN A 108 14.72 -9.40 -3.94
N GLN A 109 15.89 -8.94 -3.51
CA GLN A 109 16.85 -9.73 -2.72
C GLN A 109 16.22 -10.25 -1.41
N GLN A 110 15.24 -9.54 -0.86
CA GLN A 110 14.48 -9.95 0.31
C GLN A 110 13.56 -11.15 0.02
N TYR A 111 12.95 -11.21 -1.16
CA TYR A 111 12.11 -12.33 -1.60
C TYR A 111 12.95 -13.60 -1.77
N GLN A 112 14.14 -13.48 -2.37
CA GLN A 112 15.08 -14.58 -2.52
C GLN A 112 15.59 -15.09 -1.16
N LEU A 113 15.85 -14.21 -0.19
CA LEU A 113 16.21 -14.59 1.18
C LEU A 113 15.13 -15.42 1.88
N VAL A 114 13.86 -15.03 1.75
CA VAL A 114 12.73 -15.77 2.34
C VAL A 114 12.55 -17.13 1.68
N ILE A 115 12.59 -17.20 0.35
CA ILE A 115 12.53 -18.48 -0.39
C ILE A 115 13.69 -19.40 0.00
N ASN A 116 14.90 -18.86 0.11
CA ASN A 116 16.06 -19.65 0.49
C ASN A 116 15.94 -20.17 1.94
N ARG A 117 15.35 -19.40 2.87
CA ARG A 117 15.04 -19.88 4.21
C ARG A 117 13.97 -20.97 4.22
N ILE A 118 12.89 -20.80 3.45
CA ILE A 118 11.82 -21.81 3.34
C ILE A 118 12.38 -23.11 2.74
N LYS A 119 13.16 -23.02 1.66
CA LYS A 119 13.86 -24.16 1.06
C LYS A 119 14.80 -24.83 2.06
N ALA A 120 15.56 -24.05 2.83
CA ALA A 120 16.45 -24.59 3.86
C ALA A 120 15.70 -25.30 5.00
N LEU A 121 14.47 -24.88 5.34
CA LEU A 121 13.62 -25.55 6.32
C LEU A 121 13.00 -26.84 5.75
N LEU A 122 12.55 -26.83 4.49
CA LEU A 122 12.01 -28.01 3.82
C LEU A 122 13.05 -29.09 3.54
N VAL A 123 14.31 -28.71 3.31
CA VAL A 123 15.43 -29.66 3.13
C VAL A 123 15.89 -30.24 4.48
N ARG A 124 15.56 -29.59 5.60
CA ARG A 124 15.88 -30.05 6.96
C ARG A 124 14.74 -30.84 7.63
N ALA A 125 13.55 -30.87 7.04
CA ALA A 125 12.40 -31.65 7.50
C ALA A 125 12.34 -32.99 6.77
#